data_AF-A0A2P6RBV2-F1
#
_entry.id   AF-A0A2P6RBV2-F1
#
_cell.length_a   1.000
_cell.length_b   1.000
_cell.length_c   1.000
_cell.angle_alpha   90.00
_cell.angle_beta   90.00
_cell.angle_gamma   90.00
#
_symmetry.space_group_name_H-M   'P 1'
#
loop_
_entity.id
_entity.type
_entity.pdbx_description
1 polymer ?
#
loop_
_entity_poly.entity_id
_entity_poly.type
_entity_poly.pdbx_seq_one_letter_code
_entity_poly.pdbx_strand_id
1 'polypeptide(L)'
;MDQNLSDSSSNPANEEFWDLANSSSDEELMNLEIAALQEKGRRRRRGSIPGRIYKDRQRLQGQETLYNDYFAENPVHEEVVFRRRVQMHRHVFLRILAAVKCMFIC
;
A
#
# COMPACT_ATOMS: atom_id res chain seq x y z
N MET A 1 48.31 -5.05 50.90
CA MET A 1 48.02 -4.91 52.34
C MET A 1 48.34 -3.45 52.64
N ASP A 2 47.40 -2.54 52.86
CA ASP A 2 46.05 -2.60 53.48
C ASP A 2 45.21 -1.42 52.93
N GLN A 3 43.88 -1.25 53.07
CA GLN A 3 42.96 -1.56 54.16
C GLN A 3 41.51 -1.33 53.65
N ASN A 4 40.57 -2.19 54.09
CA ASN A 4 39.13 -1.99 54.39
C ASN A 4 38.38 -0.70 53.99
N LEU A 5 37.10 -0.81 53.58
CA LEU A 5 35.92 -0.67 54.46
C LEU A 5 34.62 -0.89 53.66
N SER A 6 33.70 -1.66 54.23
CA SER A 6 32.34 -1.93 53.75
C SER A 6 31.44 -0.70 53.84
N ASP A 7 30.38 -0.65 53.01
CA ASP A 7 28.99 -0.51 53.49
C ASP A 7 28.01 -0.55 52.30
N SER A 8 27.44 -1.72 52.05
CA SER A 8 26.25 -1.84 51.20
C SER A 8 25.02 -1.87 52.10
N SER A 9 24.48 -0.69 52.38
CA SER A 9 23.18 -0.51 53.03
C SER A 9 22.07 -0.87 52.03
N SER A 10 21.43 -2.01 52.23
CA SER A 10 20.22 -2.43 51.52
C SER A 10 19.03 -1.63 52.06
N ASN A 11 18.58 -0.62 51.30
CA ASN A 11 17.56 0.33 51.72
C ASN A 11 16.23 -0.01 51.04
N PRO A 12 15.20 -0.54 51.74
CA PRO A 12 14.00 -1.16 51.15
C PRO A 12 13.11 -0.21 50.32
N ALA A 13 13.35 1.10 50.41
CA ALA A 13 12.68 2.11 49.59
C ALA A 13 13.08 2.04 48.11
N ASN A 14 14.21 1.38 47.77
CA ASN A 14 14.67 1.27 46.40
C ASN A 14 13.91 0.20 45.60
N GLU A 15 13.39 -0.85 46.23
CA GLU A 15 12.63 -1.90 45.55
C GLU A 15 11.20 -1.44 45.27
N GLU A 16 10.60 -0.70 46.22
CA GLU A 16 9.27 -0.10 46.06
C GLU A 16 9.21 0.95 44.93
N PHE A 17 10.33 1.64 44.67
CA PHE A 17 10.48 2.61 43.58
C PHE A 17 10.41 1.97 42.19
N TRP A 18 11.00 0.78 42.02
CA TRP A 18 10.96 0.05 40.75
C TRP A 18 9.63 -0.70 40.55
N ASP A 19 8.99 -1.16 41.62
CA ASP A 19 7.66 -1.81 41.56
C ASP A 19 6.54 -0.84 41.16
N LEU A 20 6.60 0.42 41.60
CA LEU A 20 5.64 1.46 41.19
C LEU A 20 5.85 1.89 39.72
N ALA A 21 7.09 1.92 39.26
CA ALA A 21 7.43 2.22 37.87
C ALA A 21 7.00 1.09 36.92
N ASN A 22 7.09 -0.17 37.36
CA ASN A 22 6.58 -1.34 36.63
C ASN A 22 5.06 -1.56 36.79
N SER A 23 4.39 -0.88 37.73
CA SER A 23 2.94 -0.99 37.95
C SER A 23 2.12 -0.18 36.95
N SER A 24 2.68 0.85 36.31
CA SER A 24 2.01 1.57 35.23
C SER A 24 2.22 0.76 33.96
N SER A 25 1.24 -0.07 33.62
CA SER A 25 1.31 -0.99 32.50
C SER A 25 1.53 -0.22 31.19
N ASP A 26 2.80 -0.13 30.77
CA ASP A 26 3.20 0.31 29.44
C ASP A 26 2.45 -0.47 28.35
N GLU A 27 1.99 -1.68 28.69
CA GLU A 27 1.09 -2.50 27.89
C GLU A 27 -0.28 -1.85 27.64
N GLU A 28 -0.90 -1.20 28.62
CA GLU A 28 -2.19 -0.51 28.45
C GLU A 28 -2.05 0.72 27.55
N LEU A 29 -0.98 1.50 27.75
CA LEU A 29 -0.64 2.63 26.88
C LEU A 29 -0.34 2.17 25.45
N MET A 30 0.39 1.06 25.29
CA MET A 30 0.67 0.47 23.98
C MET A 30 -0.60 -0.06 23.30
N ASN A 31 -1.50 -0.68 24.06
CA ASN A 31 -2.77 -1.19 23.55
C ASN A 31 -3.71 -0.05 23.11
N LEU A 32 -3.74 1.05 23.86
CA LEU A 32 -4.47 2.27 23.48
C LEU A 32 -3.89 2.91 22.22
N GLU A 33 -2.56 2.97 22.09
CA GLU A 33 -1.88 3.46 20.90
C GLU A 33 -2.20 2.57 19.67
N ILE A 34 -2.15 1.24 19.83
CA ILE A 34 -2.53 0.27 18.79
C ILE A 34 -3.99 0.47 18.37
N ALA A 35 -4.92 0.63 19.32
CA ALA A 35 -6.33 0.87 19.04
C ALA A 35 -6.55 2.20 18.29
N ALA A 36 -5.87 3.27 18.70
CA ALA A 36 -5.94 4.58 18.05
C ALA A 36 -5.37 4.55 16.61
N LEU A 37 -4.29 3.79 16.38
CA LEU A 37 -3.71 3.56 15.06
C LEU A 37 -4.62 2.70 14.17
N GLN A 38 -5.29 1.69 14.73
CA GLN A 38 -6.28 0.88 14.02
C GLN A 38 -7.50 1.71 13.60
N GLU A 39 -7.99 2.61 14.45
CA GLU A 39 -9.13 3.50 14.14
C GLU A 39 -8.77 4.51 13.03
N LYS A 40 -7.58 5.12 13.09
CA LYS A 40 -7.04 5.95 11.99
C LYS A 40 -6.81 5.15 10.70
N GLY A 41 -6.58 3.84 10.83
CA GLY A 41 -6.35 2.91 9.73
C GLY A 41 -7.62 2.41 9.03
N ARG A 42 -8.83 2.69 9.56
CA ARG A 42 -10.12 2.38 8.91
C ARG A 42 -10.35 3.30 7.72
N ARG A 43 -9.51 3.19 6.69
CA ARG A 43 -9.81 3.76 5.37
C ARG A 43 -11.15 3.19 4.96
N ARG A 44 -12.17 4.06 4.87
CA ARG A 44 -13.49 3.68 4.33
C ARG A 44 -13.23 2.91 3.04
N ARG A 45 -13.60 1.63 3.02
CA ARG A 45 -13.41 0.78 1.84
C ARG A 45 -13.95 1.55 0.64
N ARG A 46 -13.07 1.88 -0.30
CA ARG A 46 -13.36 2.61 -1.54
C ARG A 46 -14.09 1.70 -2.53
N GLY A 47 -15.16 1.05 -2.05
CA GLY A 47 -16.04 0.24 -2.86
C GLY A 47 -16.90 1.11 -3.77
N SER A 48 -17.86 0.48 -4.44
CA SER A 48 -18.86 1.21 -5.21
C SER A 48 -19.56 2.23 -4.31
N ILE A 49 -19.58 3.49 -4.75
CA ILE A 49 -20.31 4.55 -4.06
C ILE A 49 -21.77 4.45 -4.51
N PRO A 50 -22.71 4.10 -3.64
CA PRO A 50 -24.13 4.06 -4.00
C PRO A 50 -24.59 5.43 -4.52
N GLY A 51 -25.40 5.45 -5.59
CA GLY A 51 -25.82 6.68 -6.27
C GLY A 51 -24.82 7.23 -7.30
N ARG A 52 -23.69 6.56 -7.56
CA ARG A 52 -22.75 6.97 -8.59
C ARG A 52 -23.32 6.72 -10.00
N ILE A 53 -23.54 7.81 -10.74
CA ILE A 53 -24.02 7.76 -12.13
C ILE A 53 -22.90 7.27 -13.06
N TYR A 54 -23.23 6.32 -13.94
CA TYR A 54 -22.35 5.90 -15.02
C TYR A 54 -22.29 7.01 -16.07
N LYS A 55 -21.07 7.46 -16.40
CA LYS A 55 -20.82 8.33 -17.55
C LYS A 55 -20.21 7.49 -18.65
N ASP A 56 -20.80 7.56 -19.83
CA ASP A 56 -20.19 6.96 -21.00
C ASP A 56 -18.86 7.68 -21.29
N ARG A 57 -17.80 6.88 -21.43
CA ARG A 57 -16.45 7.35 -21.72
C ARG A 57 -16.04 7.03 -23.16
N GLN A 58 -17.01 6.65 -24.01
CA GLN A 58 -16.79 6.30 -25.40
C GLN A 58 -15.70 5.22 -25.55
N ARG A 59 -15.84 4.15 -24.75
CA ARG A 59 -14.81 3.10 -24.67
C ARG A 59 -14.48 2.46 -26.02
N LEU A 60 -15.49 2.30 -26.87
CA LEU A 60 -15.32 1.76 -28.23
C LEU A 60 -14.49 2.70 -29.09
N GLN A 61 -14.80 4.00 -29.07
CA GLN A 61 -14.03 5.01 -29.80
C GLN A 61 -12.59 5.08 -29.29
N GLY A 62 -12.40 5.04 -27.97
CA GLY A 62 -11.06 5.01 -27.37
C GLY A 62 -10.22 3.79 -27.81
N GLN A 63 -10.85 2.64 -28.06
CA GLN A 63 -10.16 1.47 -28.60
C GLN A 63 -9.68 1.71 -30.04
N GLU A 64 -10.53 2.28 -30.89
CA GLU A 64 -10.18 2.60 -32.27
C GLU A 64 -9.05 3.63 -32.33
N THR A 65 -9.14 4.70 -31.54
CA THR A 65 -8.08 5.70 -31.42
C THR A 65 -6.76 5.08 -30.95
N LEU A 66 -6.80 4.22 -29.93
CA LEU A 66 -5.61 3.53 -29.44
C LEU A 66 -4.98 2.63 -30.51
N TYR A 67 -5.79 1.96 -31.32
CA TYR A 67 -5.29 1.15 -32.44
C TYR A 67 -4.64 2.02 -33.50
N ASN A 68 -5.32 3.09 -33.94
CA ASN A 68 -4.84 3.97 -34.99
C ASN A 68 -3.54 4.71 -34.59
N ASP A 69 -3.44 5.16 -33.34
CA ASP A 69 -2.29 5.94 -32.88
C ASP A 69 -1.00 5.11 -32.77
N TYR A 70 -1.12 3.82 -32.43
CA TYR A 70 0.04 2.99 -32.07
C TYR A 70 0.25 1.76 -32.95
N PHE A 71 -0.79 1.20 -33.56
CA PHE A 71 -0.74 -0.12 -34.23
C PHE A 71 -1.12 -0.09 -35.71
N ALA A 72 -1.63 1.04 -36.22
CA ALA A 72 -1.82 1.23 -37.65
C ALA A 72 -0.49 1.11 -38.42
N GLU A 73 -0.60 0.94 -39.74
CA GLU A 73 0.55 0.84 -40.65
C GLU A 73 1.47 2.06 -40.56
N ASN A 74 0.88 3.26 -40.41
CA ASN A 74 1.59 4.51 -40.13
C ASN A 74 1.13 5.06 -38.78
N PRO A 75 1.74 4.64 -37.65
CA PRO A 75 1.31 5.07 -36.33
C PRO A 75 1.67 6.55 -36.09
N VAL A 76 0.79 7.27 -35.39
CA VAL A 76 1.00 8.67 -35.00
C VAL A 76 2.15 8.81 -34.00
N HIS A 77 2.40 7.76 -33.21
CA HIS A 77 3.38 7.77 -32.13
C HIS A 77 4.41 6.64 -32.27
N GLU A 78 5.67 6.99 -32.04
CA GLU A 78 6.78 6.04 -31.98
C GLU A 78 6.68 5.09 -30.78
N GLU A 79 7.38 3.96 -30.85
CA GLU A 79 7.34 2.92 -29.80
C GLU A 79 7.78 3.44 -28.42
N VAL A 80 8.72 4.40 -28.36
CA VAL A 80 9.19 4.99 -27.11
C VAL A 80 8.05 5.68 -26.36
N VAL A 81 7.15 6.35 -27.09
CA VAL A 81 5.98 7.03 -26.53
C VAL A 81 4.97 6.00 -26.02
N PHE A 82 4.73 4.94 -26.79
CA PHE A 82 3.86 3.83 -26.36
C PHE A 82 4.34 3.23 -25.03
N ARG A 83 5.64 2.94 -24.91
CA ARG A 83 6.24 2.42 -23.67
C ARG A 83 6.11 3.38 -22.50
N ARG A 84 6.27 4.69 -22.70
CA ARG A 84 6.09 5.67 -21.63
C ARG A 84 4.64 5.73 -21.14
N ARG A 85 3.66 5.63 -22.04
CA ARG A 85 2.23 5.77 -21.72
C ARG A 85 1.58 4.48 -21.22
N VAL A 86 1.82 3.37 -21.90
CA VAL A 86 1.23 2.06 -21.62
C VAL A 86 2.12 1.22 -20.70
N GLN A 87 3.38 1.64 -20.50
CA GLN A 87 4.36 0.97 -19.63
C GLN A 87 4.67 -0.48 -20.02
N MET A 88 4.32 -0.88 -21.24
CA MET A 88 4.59 -2.19 -21.82
C MET A 88 5.23 -2.06 -23.19
N HIS A 89 5.98 -3.08 -23.59
CA HIS A 89 6.41 -3.22 -24.97
C HIS A 89 5.21 -3.60 -25.88
N ARG A 90 5.24 -3.18 -27.14
CA ARG A 90 4.16 -3.45 -28.12
C ARG A 90 3.86 -4.95 -28.26
N HIS A 91 4.89 -5.78 -28.33
CA HIS A 91 4.71 -7.24 -28.48
C HIS A 91 4.00 -7.89 -27.28
N VAL A 92 4.24 -7.40 -26.05
CA VAL A 92 3.55 -7.91 -24.85
C VAL A 92 2.07 -7.57 -24.93
N PHE A 93 1.75 -6.35 -25.32
CA PHE A 93 0.38 -5.91 -25.51
C PHE A 93 -0.36 -6.77 -26.54
N LEU A 94 0.26 -7.07 -27.68
CA LEU A 94 -0.33 -7.95 -28.71
C LEU A 94 -0.58 -9.36 -28.19
N ARG A 95 0.34 -9.94 -27.40
CA ARG A 95 0.15 -11.26 -26.78
C ARG A 95 -1.03 -11.27 -25.81
N ILE A 96 -1.17 -10.24 -24.99
CA ILE A 96 -2.30 -10.09 -24.07
C ILE A 96 -3.60 -9.95 -24.85
N LEU A 97 -3.64 -9.10 -25.88
CA LEU A 97 -4.81 -8.94 -26.74
C LEU A 97 -5.23 -10.26 -27.39
N ALA A 98 -4.28 -11.01 -27.93
CA ALA A 98 -4.55 -12.32 -28.53
C ALA A 98 -5.11 -13.31 -27.49
N ALA A 99 -4.53 -13.37 -26.29
CA ALA A 99 -5.00 -14.23 -25.21
C ALA A 99 -6.43 -13.86 -24.77
N VAL A 100 -6.70 -12.56 -24.56
CA VAL A 100 -8.02 -12.05 -24.18
C VAL A 100 -9.04 -12.36 -25.28
N LYS A 101 -8.70 -12.11 -26.55
CA LYS A 101 -9.60 -12.36 -27.68
C LYS A 101 -9.88 -13.85 -27.87
N CYS A 102 -8.87 -14.70 -27.68
CA CYS A 102 -9.03 -16.16 -27.70
C CYS A 102 -9.96 -16.65 -26.56
N MET A 103 -9.87 -16.05 -25.37
CA MET A 103 -10.73 -16.39 -24.23
C MET A 103 -12.22 -16.04 -24.43
N PHE A 104 -12.55 -15.09 -25.32
CA PHE A 104 -13.94 -14.68 -25.59
C PHE A 104 -14.55 -15.31 -26.86
N ILE A 105 -13.79 -16.10 -27.64
CA ILE A 105 -14.23 -16.64 -28.94
C ILE A 105 -14.36 -18.19 -28.93
N CYS A 106 -13.97 -18.85 -27.84
CA CYS A 106 -14.26 -20.27 -27.60
C CYS A 106 -15.57 -20.43 -26.82
#